data_AF-A0A0F7NFS7-F1
#
_entry.id   AF-A0A0F7NFS7-F1
#
_cell.length_a   1.000
_cell.length_b   1.000
_cell.length_c   1.000
_cell.angle_alpha   90.00
_cell.angle_beta   90.00
_cell.angle_gamma   90.00
#
_symmetry.space_group_name_H-M   'P 1'
#
loop_
_entity.id
_entity.type
_entity.pdbx_description
1 polymer ?
#
loop_
_entity_poly.entity_id
_entity_poly.type
_entity_poly.pdbx_seq_one_letter_code
_entity_poly.pdbx_strand_id
1 'polypeptide(L)' 'MGKEPLSEDQQDAIVMELAVNVETLSEEEFEHLYRQLGSDHQSQVNDNVREFAANAIGDEHWDSDN' A
#
# COMPACT_ATOMS: atom_id res chain seq x y z
N MET A 1 -4.14 -1.37 -26.72
CA MET A 1 -2.82 -0.83 -26.35
C MET A 1 -2.57 -1.27 -24.92
N GLY A 2 -1.67 -2.22 -24.69
CA GLY A 2 -1.24 -2.54 -23.33
C GLY A 2 -0.41 -1.37 -22.84
N LYS A 3 -0.79 -0.75 -21.72
CA LYS A 3 0.07 0.23 -21.06
C LYS A 3 1.35 -0.51 -20.67
N GLU A 4 2.51 0.00 -21.09
CA GLU A 4 3.78 -0.52 -20.61
C GLU A 4 3.78 -0.46 -19.07
N PRO A 5 4.26 -1.51 -18.39
CA PRO A 5 4.35 -1.49 -16.94
C PRO A 5 5.25 -0.33 -16.51
N LEU A 6 4.90 0.29 -15.38
CA LEU A 6 5.72 1.36 -14.79
C LEU A 6 7.13 0.84 -14.49
N SER A 7 8.12 1.72 -14.59
CA SER A 7 9.47 1.39 -14.13
C SER A 7 9.49 1.17 -12.61
N GLU A 8 10.50 0.44 -12.12
CA GLU A 8 10.72 0.19 -10.69
C GLU A 8 10.69 1.48 -9.88
N ASP A 9 11.46 2.50 -10.27
CA ASP A 9 11.50 3.80 -9.57
C ASP A 9 10.12 4.49 -9.48
N GLN A 10 9.27 4.32 -10.50
CA GLN A 10 7.92 4.87 -10.50
C GLN A 10 6.99 4.08 -9.57
N GLN A 11 7.14 2.77 -9.52
CA GLN A 11 6.39 1.92 -8.60
C GLN A 11 6.80 2.20 -7.15
N ASP A 12 8.09 2.35 -6.87
CA ASP A 12 8.61 2.73 -5.55
C ASP A 12 8.05 4.08 -5.07
N ALA A 13 7.95 5.06 -5.98
CA ALA A 13 7.33 6.35 -5.67
C ALA A 13 5.86 6.20 -5.28
N ILE A 14 5.11 5.35 -6.01
CA ILE A 14 3.70 5.06 -5.69
C ILE A 14 3.58 4.30 -4.36
N VAL A 15 4.46 3.35 -4.07
CA VAL A 15 4.46 2.64 -2.77
C VAL A 15 4.67 3.63 -1.62
N MET A 16 5.59 4.57 -1.78
CA MET A 16 5.85 5.61 -0.78
C MET A 16 4.64 6.54 -0.62
N GLU A 17 4.00 6.94 -1.72
CA GLU A 17 2.81 7.78 -1.69
C GLU A 17 1.65 7.10 -0.99
N LEU A 18 1.40 5.81 -1.30
CA LEU A 18 0.38 4.99 -0.65
C LEU A 18 0.67 4.80 0.83
N ALA A 19 1.92 4.60 1.24
CA ALA A 19 2.30 4.41 2.64
C ALA A 19 2.17 5.71 3.46
N VAL A 20 2.60 6.85 2.91
CA VAL A 20 2.58 8.15 3.61
C VAL A 20 1.17 8.72 3.71
N ASN A 21 0.35 8.53 2.69
CA ASN A 21 -0.97 9.15 2.59
C ASN A 21 -2.12 8.17 2.82
N VAL A 22 -1.86 6.97 3.36
CA VAL A 22 -2.87 5.90 3.56
C VAL A 22 -4.11 6.38 4.32
N GLU A 23 -3.95 7.31 5.28
CA GLU A 23 -5.05 7.85 6.08
C GLU A 23 -5.83 8.96 5.38
N THR A 24 -5.24 9.59 4.37
CA THR A 24 -5.79 10.78 3.70
C THR A 24 -6.30 10.51 2.30
N LEU A 25 -5.83 9.43 1.66
CA LEU A 25 -6.30 8.98 0.36
C LEU A 25 -7.71 8.42 0.51
N SER A 26 -8.57 8.75 -0.44
CA SER A 26 -9.83 8.03 -0.59
C SER A 26 -9.59 6.58 -1.05
N GLU A 27 -10.55 5.70 -0.81
CA GLU A 27 -10.51 4.31 -1.27
C GLU A 27 -10.30 4.20 -2.79
N GLU A 28 -10.95 5.08 -3.56
CA GLU A 28 -10.83 5.12 -5.03
C GLU A 28 -9.42 5.53 -5.48
N GLU A 29 -8.81 6.52 -4.82
CA GLU A 29 -7.44 6.97 -5.14
C GLU A 29 -6.41 5.91 -4.75
N PHE A 30 -6.59 5.30 -3.58
CA PHE A 30 -5.75 4.19 -3.12
C PHE A 30 -5.80 3.04 -4.13
N GLU A 31 -6.99 2.61 -4.52
CA GLU A 31 -7.17 1.50 -5.46
C GLU A 31 -6.60 1.84 -6.84
N HIS A 32 -6.76 3.08 -7.30
CA HIS A 32 -6.21 3.54 -8.58
C HIS A 32 -4.67 3.46 -8.61
N LEU A 33 -4.01 3.89 -7.54
CA LEU A 33 -2.56 3.83 -7.40
C LEU A 33 -2.08 2.38 -7.22
N TYR A 34 -2.75 1.60 -6.36
CA TYR A 34 -2.40 0.21 -6.10
C TYR A 34 -2.47 -0.67 -7.35
N ARG A 35 -3.47 -0.48 -8.21
CA ARG A 35 -3.62 -1.22 -9.48
C ARG A 35 -2.53 -0.92 -10.52
N GLN A 36 -1.75 0.14 -10.33
CA GLN A 36 -0.62 0.48 -11.20
C GLN A 36 0.68 -0.25 -10.81
N LEU A 37 0.71 -0.84 -9.62
CA LEU A 37 1.85 -1.58 -9.11
C LEU A 37 1.88 -3.02 -9.63
N GLY A 38 3.08 -3.56 -9.77
CA GLY A 38 3.35 -4.98 -9.93
C GLY A 38 3.12 -5.76 -8.63
N SER A 39 3.20 -7.09 -8.71
CA SER A 39 2.92 -7.98 -7.57
C SER A 39 3.77 -7.69 -6.34
N ASP A 40 5.04 -7.36 -6.56
CA ASP A 40 6.02 -7.23 -5.48
C ASP A 40 5.77 -5.95 -4.69
N HIS A 41 5.60 -4.82 -5.39
CA HIS A 41 5.21 -3.55 -4.79
C HIS A 41 3.83 -3.57 -4.15
N GLN A 42 2.87 -4.31 -4.73
CA GLN A 42 1.58 -4.54 -4.09
C GLN A 42 1.73 -5.26 -2.74
N SER A 43 2.58 -6.28 -2.67
CA SER A 43 2.90 -6.96 -1.40
C SER A 43 3.49 -5.99 -0.39
N GLN A 44 4.42 -5.13 -0.83
CA GLN A 44 5.04 -4.14 0.05
C GLN A 44 4.02 -3.13 0.60
N VAL A 45 3.08 -2.66 -0.22
CA VAL A 45 2.01 -1.78 0.27
C VAL A 45 1.15 -2.48 1.32
N ASN A 46 0.79 -3.76 1.11
CA ASN A 46 -0.01 -4.50 2.09
C ASN A 46 0.73 -4.66 3.42
N ASP A 47 2.04 -4.92 3.38
CA ASP A 47 2.86 -5.05 4.59
C ASP A 47 2.95 -3.69 5.31
N ASN A 48 3.15 -2.59 4.59
CA ASN A 48 3.14 -1.23 5.15
C ASN A 48 1.78 -0.90 5.78
N VAL A 49 0.66 -1.25 5.14
CA VAL A 49 -0.69 -1.02 5.68
C VAL A 49 -0.93 -1.84 6.94
N ARG A 50 -0.46 -3.09 6.99
CA ARG A 50 -0.55 -3.94 8.19
C ARG A 50 0.28 -3.41 9.34
N GLU A 51 1.52 -2.99 9.07
CA GLU A 51 2.39 -2.38 10.06
C GLU A 51 1.79 -1.08 10.57
N PHE A 52 1.25 -0.25 9.67
CA PHE A 52 0.54 0.96 10.04
C PHE A 52 -0.66 0.66 10.94
N ALA A 53 -1.51 -0.31 10.58
CA ALA A 53 -2.65 -0.73 11.38
C ALA A 53 -2.24 -1.24 12.77
N ALA A 54 -1.17 -2.05 12.85
CA ALA A 54 -0.63 -2.54 14.11
C ALA A 54 -0.13 -1.37 15.00
N ASN A 55 0.60 -0.42 14.41
CA ASN A 55 1.11 0.76 15.11
C ASN A 55 0.00 1.74 15.53
N ALA A 56 -1.03 1.94 14.69
CA ALA A 56 -2.13 2.87 14.96
C ALA A 56 -3.09 2.33 16.04
N ILE A 57 -3.31 1.02 16.10
CA ILE A 57 -4.10 0.37 17.15
C ILE A 57 -3.32 0.33 18.47
N GLY A 58 -1.99 0.52 18.44
CA GLY A 58 -1.12 0.52 19.62
C GLY A 58 -1.02 -0.86 20.28
N ASP A 59 -1.31 -1.93 19.54
CA ASP A 59 -1.40 -3.29 20.08
C ASP A 59 -0.79 -4.28 19.07
N GLU A 60 0.29 -4.94 19.48
CA GLU A 60 1.03 -5.97 18.74
C GLU A 60 0.20 -7.26 18.50
N HIS A 61 -1.11 -7.21 18.71
CA HIS A 61 -1.98 -8.37 18.90
C HIS A 61 -3.38 -8.26 18.26
N TRP A 62 -3.60 -7.41 17.26
CA TRP A 62 -4.93 -7.37 16.60
C TRP A 62 -5.27 -8.66 15.80
N ASP A 63 -4.27 -9.46 15.42
CA ASP A 63 -4.42 -10.81 14.80
C ASP A 63 -4.42 -11.94 15.84
N SER A 64 -4.40 -11.62 17.14
CA SER A 64 -4.64 -12.60 18.20
C SER A 64 -5.86 -12.20 19.00
N ASP A 65 -7.03 -12.39 18.40
CA ASP A 65 -8.14 -13.02 19.11
C ASP A 65 -9.25 -13.44 18.14
N ASN A 66 -9.35 -14.78 18.02
CA ASN A 66 -10.51 -15.63 17.70
C ASN A 66 -10.76 -16.07 16.24
#